data_AF-A0A6J1T9I2-F1
#
_entry.id   AF-A0A6J1T9I2-F1
#
_cell.length_a   1.000
_cell.length_b   1.000
_cell.length_c   1.000
_cell.angle_alpha   90.00
_cell.angle_beta   90.00
_cell.angle_gamma   90.00
#
_symmetry.space_group_name_H-M   'P 1'
#
loop_
_entity.id
_entity.type
_entity.pdbx_description
1 polymer ?
#
loop_
_entity_poly.entity_id
_entity_poly.type
_entity_poly.pdbx_seq_one_letter_code
_entity_poly.pdbx_strand_id
1 'polypeptide(L)'
;MGQQQRHSKDDPPGCNCVDLSVVTDPTSSRDGVYRGPNLTFSSNNNLPEKHNRLQRALQWTRGGSDDVAPGGVIDTKPLRSDDGGDDVAPATSRSYIVLAGAEFLATTLLMFMGCAGAYIEKDKLAANVYGSAAFGLAVFMSSIIFGPISGAHMNPLVTLLSLAFGGIRWTGAVVYMASQTVGALAGYGLLYVVIPPDVQAAVAADAPKGLVCCTIPMDSMDNWSAVLAEFIVTSILLGNVCAGMANPPKNTTTPAFQSGILVAGICTIEAIYTGASMNPARSLSAAIWNGTFDRFWVYLVGQALSLTFVVTLYAVFRTRK
;
A
#
# COMPACT_ATOMS: atom_id res chain seq x y z
N MET A 1 25.19 -32.99 38.65
CA MET A 1 24.38 -32.70 37.45
C MET A 1 24.24 -31.18 37.37
N GLY A 2 24.79 -30.40 36.45
CA GLY A 2 25.62 -30.65 35.27
C GLY A 2 26.58 -29.47 35.07
N GLN A 3 27.66 -29.70 34.31
CA GLN A 3 28.88 -28.89 34.27
C GLN A 3 28.74 -27.54 33.56
N GLN A 4 29.52 -26.59 34.06
CA GLN A 4 29.96 -25.35 33.42
C GLN A 4 31.01 -25.71 32.33
N GLN A 5 30.78 -25.39 31.07
CA GLN A 5 31.80 -25.49 30.02
C GLN A 5 32.04 -24.13 29.36
N ARG A 6 33.25 -23.60 29.57
CA ARG A 6 33.88 -22.61 28.70
C ARG A 6 34.48 -23.36 27.51
N HIS A 7 34.14 -22.93 26.29
CA HIS A 7 35.03 -23.08 25.15
C HIS A 7 35.24 -21.71 24.51
N SER A 8 36.51 -21.30 24.49
CA SER A 8 37.08 -20.27 23.63
C SER A 8 37.80 -21.00 22.51
N LYS A 9 37.51 -20.64 21.25
CA LYS A 9 38.48 -20.46 20.16
C LYS A 9 37.80 -20.12 18.81
N ASP A 10 38.23 -18.98 18.28
CA ASP A 10 38.45 -18.62 16.87
C ASP A 10 37.28 -18.52 15.88
N ASP A 11 36.60 -17.36 15.86
CA ASP A 11 35.83 -16.87 14.70
C ASP A 11 36.55 -15.68 14.01
N PRO A 12 36.58 -15.60 12.66
CA PRO A 12 37.28 -14.54 11.92
C PRO A 12 36.58 -13.18 12.03
N PRO A 13 37.31 -12.05 11.91
CA PRO A 13 36.71 -10.72 12.07
C PRO A 13 35.90 -10.37 10.81
N GLY A 14 34.57 -10.27 10.92
CA GLY A 14 33.76 -9.75 9.80
C GLY A 14 32.25 -9.95 9.82
N CYS A 15 31.68 -10.76 10.72
CA CYS A 15 30.21 -10.95 10.78
C CYS A 15 29.61 -10.22 11.99
N ASN A 16 28.97 -9.08 11.74
CA ASN A 16 28.07 -8.45 12.72
C ASN A 16 26.78 -9.27 12.80
N CYS A 17 26.78 -10.31 13.64
CA CYS A 17 25.54 -10.91 14.12
C CYS A 17 24.90 -9.94 15.11
N VAL A 18 23.64 -9.58 14.88
CA VAL A 18 22.82 -8.90 15.88
C VAL A 18 22.49 -9.92 16.96
N ASP A 19 23.13 -9.79 18.12
CA ASP A 19 22.81 -10.64 19.28
C ASP A 19 21.41 -10.31 19.81
N LEU A 20 20.46 -11.21 19.57
CA LEU A 20 19.11 -11.12 20.11
C LEU A 20 19.07 -11.84 21.45
N SER A 21 19.40 -11.14 22.54
CA SER A 21 19.25 -11.68 23.89
C SER A 21 17.88 -11.30 24.46
N VAL A 22 17.03 -12.30 24.68
CA VAL A 22 15.73 -12.14 25.36
C VAL A 22 16.00 -12.17 26.86
N VAL A 23 15.91 -11.03 27.52
CA VAL A 23 15.94 -10.96 28.99
C VAL A 23 14.51 -11.17 29.50
N THR A 24 14.22 -12.34 30.07
CA THR A 24 13.02 -12.55 30.87
C THR A 24 13.32 -12.20 32.32
N ASP A 25 12.75 -11.11 32.85
CA ASP A 25 12.82 -10.77 34.27
C ASP A 25 11.78 -11.62 35.04
N PRO A 26 12.19 -12.52 35.96
CA PRO A 26 11.27 -13.36 36.67
C PRO A 26 10.94 -12.76 38.05
N THR A 27 10.43 -11.52 38.13
CA THR A 27 9.83 -11.05 39.38
C THR A 27 8.64 -10.10 39.18
N SER A 28 7.61 -10.29 40.00
CA SER A 28 6.43 -9.43 40.24
C SER A 28 5.11 -9.80 39.55
N SER A 29 4.53 -10.94 39.97
CA SER A 29 3.08 -11.16 39.95
C SER A 29 2.46 -10.61 41.24
N ARG A 30 1.84 -9.43 41.21
CA ARG A 30 0.87 -9.04 42.27
C ARG A 30 -0.47 -8.47 41.80
N ASP A 31 -0.63 -8.06 40.54
CA ASP A 31 -1.88 -7.37 40.14
C ASP A 31 -2.66 -8.00 38.97
N GLY A 32 -2.39 -9.24 38.57
CA GLY A 32 -3.23 -9.95 37.58
C GLY A 32 -3.31 -9.34 36.18
N VAL A 33 -2.48 -8.32 35.87
CA VAL A 33 -2.37 -7.73 34.53
C VAL A 33 -1.19 -8.33 33.79
N TYR A 34 -1.45 -9.11 32.74
CA TYR A 34 -0.41 -9.61 31.84
C TYR A 34 0.12 -8.44 31.00
N ARG A 35 1.34 -7.96 31.27
CA ARG A 35 2.08 -7.05 30.39
C ARG A 35 3.04 -7.89 29.55
N GLY A 36 2.85 -7.89 28.23
CA GLY A 36 3.76 -8.55 27.30
C GLY A 36 5.19 -7.97 27.35
N PRO A 37 6.19 -8.71 26.84
CA PRO A 37 7.60 -8.30 26.94
C PRO A 37 7.88 -7.00 26.20
N ASN A 38 8.57 -6.07 26.85
CA ASN A 38 9.08 -4.84 26.24
C ASN A 38 10.39 -5.16 25.49
N LEU A 39 10.36 -5.04 24.16
CA LEU A 39 11.58 -5.04 23.35
C LEU A 39 12.24 -3.66 23.46
N THR A 40 13.39 -3.59 24.13
CA THR A 40 14.22 -2.38 24.16
C THR A 40 15.45 -2.58 23.29
N PHE A 41 15.63 -1.69 22.30
CA PHE A 41 16.83 -1.65 21.47
C PHE A 41 17.85 -0.71 22.12
N SER A 42 18.96 -1.26 22.61
CA SER A 42 20.10 -0.47 23.07
C SER A 42 21.09 -0.31 21.92
N SER A 43 21.16 0.89 21.32
CA SER A 43 22.19 1.25 20.34
C SER A 43 23.41 1.80 21.09
N ASN A 44 24.55 1.13 20.95
CA ASN A 44 25.82 1.57 21.52
C ASN A 44 26.37 2.75 20.67
N ASN A 45 26.27 3.98 21.19
CA ASN A 45 26.59 5.22 20.45
C ASN A 45 28.10 5.50 20.37
N ASN A 46 28.85 4.73 19.59
CA ASN A 46 30.25 5.05 19.25
C ASN A 46 30.56 4.75 17.77
N LEU A 47 29.93 5.48 16.84
CA LEU A 47 30.30 5.46 15.42
C LEU A 47 30.58 6.88 14.88
N PRO A 48 31.66 7.07 14.09
CA PRO A 48 32.13 8.37 13.65
C PRO A 48 31.23 9.05 12.60
N GLU A 49 31.29 10.38 12.61
CA GLU A 49 30.41 11.44 12.09
C GLU A 49 30.00 11.45 10.59
N LYS A 50 30.18 10.36 9.83
CA LYS A 50 29.85 10.31 8.38
C LYS A 50 28.47 9.73 8.03
N HIS A 51 27.62 9.42 9.01
CA HIS A 51 26.26 8.91 8.78
C HIS A 51 25.12 9.88 9.14
N ASN A 52 25.42 11.17 9.28
CA ASN A 52 24.44 12.23 9.60
C ASN A 52 23.55 12.70 8.41
N ARG A 53 23.53 12.00 7.28
CA ARG A 53 22.63 12.32 6.14
C ARG A 53 21.35 11.48 6.15
N LEU A 54 21.44 10.19 6.51
CA LEU A 54 20.27 9.33 6.69
C LEU A 54 19.47 9.72 7.94
N GLN A 55 20.14 10.10 9.03
CA GLN A 55 19.45 10.59 10.23
C GLN A 55 18.75 11.95 10.02
N ARG A 56 19.31 12.85 9.20
CA ARG A 56 18.64 14.10 8.84
C ARG A 56 17.44 13.90 7.91
N ALA A 57 17.50 12.94 7.00
CA ALA A 57 16.35 12.55 6.18
C ALA A 57 15.20 11.96 7.05
N LEU A 58 15.54 11.24 8.12
CA LEU A 58 14.58 10.72 9.11
C LEU A 58 14.09 11.77 10.13
N GLN A 59 14.83 12.85 10.34
CA GLN A 59 14.40 13.96 11.20
C GLN A 59 13.37 14.87 10.51
N TRP A 60 13.39 14.97 9.17
CA TRP A 60 12.39 15.75 8.44
C TRP A 60 10.96 15.17 8.54
N THR A 61 10.82 13.91 8.96
CA THR A 61 9.53 13.27 9.32
C THR A 61 9.08 13.49 10.77
N ARG A 62 9.91 14.11 11.62
CA ARG A 62 9.47 14.59 12.95
C ARG A 62 9.07 16.05 12.80
N GLY A 63 7.79 16.30 12.56
CA GLY A 63 7.20 17.62 12.80
C GLY A 63 7.58 18.09 14.20
N GLY A 64 8.04 19.34 14.29
CA GLY A 64 8.58 19.95 15.50
C GLY A 64 7.66 19.76 16.70
N SER A 65 8.23 19.30 17.80
CA SER A 65 7.59 19.24 19.11
C SER A 65 8.66 19.39 20.18
N ASP A 66 9.40 20.49 20.11
CA ASP A 66 10.22 20.99 21.20
C ASP A 66 9.86 22.47 21.33
N ASP A 67 8.83 22.77 22.14
CA ASP A 67 8.61 24.03 22.88
C ASP A 67 7.16 24.11 23.37
N VAL A 68 6.86 23.41 24.47
CA VAL A 68 5.68 23.70 25.29
C VAL A 68 6.12 23.86 26.73
N ALA A 69 6.31 25.11 27.14
CA ALA A 69 6.39 25.47 28.55
C ALA A 69 4.98 25.34 29.19
N PRO A 70 4.86 24.89 30.44
CA PRO A 70 3.57 24.66 31.07
C PRO A 70 2.98 25.97 31.61
N GLY A 71 1.78 26.30 31.14
CA GLY A 71 0.91 27.33 31.75
C GLY A 71 0.78 28.62 30.92
N GLY A 72 -0.28 28.69 30.11
CA GLY A 72 -0.68 29.91 29.40
C GLY A 72 -2.07 29.76 28.79
N VAL A 73 -2.97 30.66 29.17
CA VAL A 73 -4.37 30.74 28.73
C VAL A 73 -4.45 30.99 27.21
N ILE A 74 -5.30 30.25 26.50
CA ILE A 74 -5.50 30.41 25.05
C ILE A 74 -6.42 31.61 24.81
N ASP A 75 -5.84 32.70 24.29
CA ASP A 75 -6.56 33.86 23.75
C ASP A 75 -7.21 33.47 22.41
N THR A 76 -8.52 33.59 22.33
CA THR A 76 -9.31 33.27 21.13
C THR A 76 -9.57 34.54 20.34
N LYS A 77 -8.63 34.91 19.47
CA LYS A 77 -8.91 35.85 18.37
C LYS A 77 -9.15 35.11 17.06
N PRO A 78 -10.14 35.53 16.25
CA PRO A 78 -10.41 34.91 14.96
C PRO A 78 -9.24 35.16 14.01
N LEU A 79 -8.72 34.10 13.39
CA LEU A 79 -7.70 34.20 12.35
C LEU A 79 -8.31 34.90 11.13
N ARG A 80 -7.86 36.14 10.93
CA ARG A 80 -8.03 36.91 9.70
C ARG A 80 -7.21 36.24 8.60
N SER A 81 -7.80 36.11 7.42
CA SER A 81 -7.19 35.57 6.21
C SER A 81 -5.92 36.32 5.82
N ASP A 82 -4.77 35.67 6.00
CA ASP A 82 -3.55 35.99 5.26
C ASP A 82 -3.52 35.10 4.02
N ASP A 83 -3.63 35.75 2.86
CA ASP A 83 -3.35 35.17 1.55
C ASP A 83 -1.86 34.76 1.50
N GLY A 84 -1.59 33.52 1.85
CA GLY A 84 -0.31 32.86 1.68
C GLY A 84 -0.56 31.49 1.09
N GLY A 85 -0.53 31.39 -0.24
CA GLY A 85 -0.52 30.09 -0.91
C GLY A 85 0.73 29.34 -0.47
N ASP A 86 0.55 28.28 0.31
CA ASP A 86 1.61 27.32 0.61
C ASP A 86 1.99 26.62 -0.69
N ASP A 87 2.95 27.21 -1.40
CA ASP A 87 3.61 26.61 -2.54
C ASP A 87 4.25 25.29 -2.10
N VAL A 88 3.62 24.18 -2.47
CA VAL A 88 4.25 22.86 -2.49
C VAL A 88 5.55 23.00 -3.28
N ALA A 89 6.68 23.09 -2.57
CA ALA A 89 7.99 23.34 -3.14
C ALA A 89 8.25 22.40 -4.33
N PRO A 90 8.81 22.89 -5.44
CA PRO A 90 9.01 22.08 -6.63
C PRO A 90 9.93 20.88 -6.30
N ALA A 91 9.39 19.67 -6.43
CA ALA A 91 10.18 18.46 -6.33
C ALA A 91 11.29 18.53 -7.40
N THR A 92 12.55 18.50 -6.95
CA THR A 92 13.70 18.47 -7.87
C THR A 92 13.65 17.20 -8.74
N SER A 93 14.21 17.20 -9.96
CA SER A 93 14.15 16.04 -10.86
C SER A 93 14.70 14.73 -10.25
N ARG A 94 15.63 14.84 -9.30
CA ARG A 94 16.13 13.70 -8.51
C ARG A 94 15.06 13.09 -7.59
N SER A 95 14.08 13.88 -7.15
CA SER A 95 12.96 13.42 -6.34
C SER A 95 11.97 12.60 -7.19
N TYR A 96 11.64 13.02 -8.41
CA TYR A 96 10.71 12.28 -9.28
C TYR A 96 11.19 10.88 -9.65
N ILE A 97 12.49 10.68 -9.88
CA ILE A 97 13.04 9.35 -10.21
C ILE A 97 12.87 8.39 -9.03
N VAL A 98 13.11 8.85 -7.81
CA VAL A 98 12.95 8.03 -6.59
C VAL A 98 11.48 7.67 -6.38
N LEU A 99 10.57 8.65 -6.52
CA LEU A 99 9.14 8.41 -6.37
C LEU A 99 8.60 7.47 -7.45
N ALA A 100 9.02 7.66 -8.71
CA ALA A 100 8.67 6.77 -9.82
C ALA A 100 9.18 5.34 -9.58
N GLY A 101 10.43 5.20 -9.10
CA GLY A 101 11.00 3.89 -8.77
C GLY A 101 10.23 3.18 -7.65
N ALA A 102 9.85 3.92 -6.60
CA ALA A 102 9.06 3.38 -5.50
C ALA A 102 7.66 2.94 -5.97
N GLU A 103 6.94 3.75 -6.74
CA GLU A 103 5.63 3.39 -7.30
C GLU A 103 5.71 2.23 -8.29
N PHE A 104 6.75 2.20 -9.14
CA PHE A 104 7.01 1.08 -10.03
C PHE A 104 7.17 -0.24 -9.25
N LEU A 105 8.03 -0.26 -8.23
CA LEU A 105 8.28 -1.46 -7.42
C LEU A 105 7.06 -1.85 -6.58
N ALA A 106 6.36 -0.89 -6.00
CA ALA A 106 5.15 -1.12 -5.23
C ALA A 106 4.05 -1.76 -6.10
N THR A 107 3.79 -1.22 -7.30
CA THR A 107 2.80 -1.82 -8.21
C THR A 107 3.28 -3.14 -8.83
N THR A 108 4.59 -3.32 -9.02
CA THR A 108 5.18 -4.61 -9.41
C THR A 108 4.86 -5.68 -8.36
N LEU A 109 5.09 -5.40 -7.08
CA LEU A 109 4.75 -6.31 -6.00
C LEU A 109 3.23 -6.56 -5.89
N LEU A 110 2.42 -5.51 -6.06
CA LEU A 110 0.96 -5.63 -6.08
C LEU A 110 0.51 -6.66 -7.12
N MET A 111 0.96 -6.52 -8.37
CA MET A 111 0.55 -7.41 -9.46
C MET A 111 1.16 -8.80 -9.33
N PHE A 112 2.45 -8.90 -8.98
CA PHE A 112 3.11 -10.18 -8.82
C PHE A 112 2.43 -11.04 -7.75
N MET A 113 2.27 -10.51 -6.54
CA MET A 113 1.69 -11.27 -5.44
C MET A 113 0.18 -11.42 -5.57
N GLY A 114 -0.54 -10.38 -5.97
CA GLY A 114 -2.00 -10.44 -6.13
C GLY A 114 -2.41 -11.48 -7.17
N CYS A 115 -1.76 -11.48 -8.35
CA CYS A 115 -2.05 -12.46 -9.38
C CYS A 115 -1.50 -13.86 -9.09
N ALA A 116 -0.47 -14.00 -8.25
CA ALA A 116 0.00 -15.32 -7.83
C ALA A 116 -1.09 -16.14 -7.14
N GLY A 117 -2.04 -15.49 -6.46
CA GLY A 117 -3.19 -16.16 -5.84
C GLY A 117 -4.07 -16.94 -6.83
N ALA A 118 -4.08 -16.56 -8.12
CA ALA A 118 -4.81 -17.27 -9.17
C ALA A 118 -4.16 -18.62 -9.55
N TYR A 119 -2.94 -18.89 -9.10
CA TYR A 119 -2.18 -20.11 -9.42
C TYR A 119 -2.16 -21.13 -8.27
N ILE A 120 -2.78 -20.82 -7.12
CA ILE A 120 -2.68 -21.64 -5.90
C ILE A 120 -3.71 -22.77 -5.89
N GLU A 121 -4.93 -22.53 -6.37
CA GLU A 121 -6.06 -23.43 -6.19
C GLU A 121 -6.94 -23.51 -7.43
N LYS A 122 -7.50 -24.69 -7.69
CA LYS A 122 -8.37 -24.95 -8.85
C LYS A 122 -9.84 -24.70 -8.54
N ASP A 123 -10.26 -24.91 -7.30
CA ASP A 123 -11.62 -24.58 -6.89
C ASP A 123 -11.86 -23.08 -7.01
N LYS A 124 -12.94 -22.68 -7.69
CA LYS A 124 -13.21 -21.28 -8.01
C LYS A 124 -13.42 -20.42 -6.77
N LEU A 125 -14.07 -20.95 -5.74
CA LEU A 125 -14.37 -20.20 -4.53
C LEU A 125 -13.10 -20.03 -3.70
N ALA A 126 -12.34 -21.11 -3.52
CA ALA A 126 -11.08 -21.07 -2.80
C ALA A 126 -10.04 -20.19 -3.53
N ALA A 127 -9.93 -20.29 -4.86
CA ALA A 127 -9.09 -19.42 -5.68
C ALA A 127 -9.46 -17.93 -5.53
N ASN A 128 -10.76 -17.60 -5.44
CA ASN A 128 -11.21 -16.25 -5.16
C ASN A 128 -10.74 -15.76 -3.78
N VAL A 129 -10.85 -16.59 -2.74
CA VAL A 129 -10.39 -16.24 -1.39
C VAL A 129 -8.87 -16.06 -1.35
N TYR A 130 -8.10 -16.98 -1.96
CA TYR A 130 -6.64 -16.87 -2.03
C TYR A 130 -6.19 -15.64 -2.82
N GLY A 131 -6.79 -15.39 -3.99
CA GLY A 131 -6.51 -14.20 -4.79
C GLY A 131 -6.82 -12.91 -4.04
N SER A 132 -7.97 -12.86 -3.37
CA SER A 132 -8.38 -11.70 -2.58
C SER A 132 -7.44 -11.44 -1.41
N ALA A 133 -7.09 -12.48 -0.65
CA ALA A 133 -6.10 -12.38 0.42
C ALA A 133 -4.73 -11.93 -0.12
N ALA A 134 -4.29 -12.48 -1.26
CA ALA A 134 -3.02 -12.13 -1.88
C ALA A 134 -2.96 -10.67 -2.32
N PHE A 135 -4.00 -10.13 -2.97
CA PHE A 135 -4.08 -8.71 -3.32
C PHE A 135 -4.07 -7.81 -2.08
N GLY A 136 -4.84 -8.15 -1.04
CA GLY A 136 -4.84 -7.37 0.20
C GLY A 136 -3.50 -7.38 0.94
N LEU A 137 -2.86 -8.55 1.05
CA LEU A 137 -1.51 -8.68 1.61
C LEU A 137 -0.48 -7.92 0.77
N ALA A 138 -0.65 -7.89 -0.55
CA ALA A 138 0.24 -7.14 -1.43
C ALA A 138 0.13 -5.63 -1.24
N VAL A 139 -1.08 -5.11 -1.08
CA VAL A 139 -1.30 -3.71 -0.69
C VAL A 139 -0.67 -3.42 0.67
N PHE A 140 -0.88 -4.29 1.66
CA PHE A 140 -0.30 -4.12 3.00
C PHE A 140 1.23 -4.06 2.97
N MET A 141 1.88 -5.06 2.39
CA MET A 141 3.34 -5.18 2.36
C MET A 141 3.96 -4.04 1.56
N SER A 142 3.41 -3.73 0.38
CA SER A 142 3.91 -2.65 -0.46
C SER A 142 3.73 -1.28 0.20
N SER A 143 2.63 -1.08 0.93
CA SER A 143 2.41 0.14 1.73
C SER A 143 3.41 0.29 2.87
N ILE A 144 3.80 -0.80 3.54
CA ILE A 144 4.85 -0.74 4.58
C ILE A 144 6.21 -0.39 3.96
N ILE A 145 6.56 -1.04 2.85
CA ILE A 145 7.90 -0.91 2.24
C ILE A 145 8.07 0.44 1.56
N PHE A 146 7.09 0.85 0.75
CA PHE A 146 7.20 2.01 -0.14
C PHE A 146 6.38 3.22 0.33
N GLY A 147 5.46 3.04 1.29
CA GLY A 147 4.65 4.13 1.84
C GLY A 147 5.49 5.30 2.39
N PRO A 148 6.57 5.06 3.17
CA PRO A 148 7.46 6.12 3.62
C PRO A 148 8.21 6.87 2.51
N ILE A 149 8.25 6.32 1.28
CA ILE A 149 9.00 6.88 0.16
C ILE A 149 8.07 7.67 -0.77
N SER A 150 6.99 7.05 -1.26
CA SER A 150 6.09 7.63 -2.27
C SER A 150 4.65 7.84 -1.80
N GLY A 151 4.30 7.34 -0.61
CA GLY A 151 2.91 7.14 -0.19
C GLY A 151 2.29 5.83 -0.69
N ALA A 152 3.03 5.06 -1.50
CA ALA A 152 2.61 3.78 -2.08
C ALA A 152 1.18 3.83 -2.66
N HIS A 153 0.94 4.76 -3.60
CA HIS A 153 -0.38 4.89 -4.21
C HIS A 153 -0.75 3.61 -4.96
N MET A 154 0.20 3.05 -5.72
CA MET A 154 0.10 1.81 -6.51
C MET A 154 -1.06 1.77 -7.52
N ASN A 155 -1.77 2.89 -7.67
CA ASN A 155 -3.07 2.97 -8.30
C ASN A 155 -3.27 4.39 -8.88
N PRO A 156 -3.56 4.49 -10.18
CA PRO A 156 -3.88 5.77 -10.81
C PRO A 156 -5.02 6.54 -10.12
N LEU A 157 -6.06 5.87 -9.62
CA LEU A 157 -7.18 6.56 -8.95
C LEU A 157 -6.78 7.15 -7.61
N VAL A 158 -5.94 6.45 -6.84
CA VAL A 158 -5.39 6.97 -5.57
C VAL A 158 -4.51 8.18 -5.84
N THR A 159 -3.76 8.14 -6.94
CA THR A 159 -2.93 9.28 -7.39
C THR A 159 -3.78 10.47 -7.82
N LEU A 160 -4.84 10.25 -8.60
CA LEU A 160 -5.77 11.30 -9.00
C LEU A 160 -6.56 11.86 -7.82
N LEU A 161 -6.91 11.02 -6.84
CA LEU A 161 -7.53 11.46 -5.60
C LEU A 161 -6.60 12.37 -4.80
N SER A 162 -5.33 11.97 -4.65
CA SER A 162 -4.30 12.79 -4.02
C SER A 162 -4.11 14.12 -4.76
N LEU A 163 -4.10 14.09 -6.10
CA LEU A 163 -4.04 15.30 -6.94
C LEU A 163 -5.24 16.22 -6.68
N ALA A 164 -6.45 15.68 -6.60
CA ALA A 164 -7.68 16.44 -6.36
C ALA A 164 -7.68 17.16 -5.00
N PHE A 165 -7.02 16.59 -3.99
CA PHE A 165 -6.84 17.20 -2.67
C PHE A 165 -5.49 17.93 -2.50
N GLY A 166 -4.73 18.14 -3.58
CA GLY A 166 -3.47 18.89 -3.56
C GLY A 166 -2.28 18.15 -2.95
N GLY A 167 -2.38 16.84 -2.69
CA GLY A 167 -1.30 16.01 -2.14
C GLY A 167 -0.17 15.72 -3.13
N ILE A 168 -0.41 15.88 -4.43
CA ILE A 168 0.61 15.76 -5.49
C ILE A 168 0.34 16.78 -6.61
N ARG A 169 1.40 17.29 -7.23
CA ARG A 169 1.29 18.16 -8.43
C ARG A 169 0.93 17.34 -9.66
N TRP A 170 0.27 17.96 -10.65
CA TRP A 170 -0.11 17.31 -11.92
C TRP A 170 1.05 16.54 -12.59
N THR A 171 2.24 17.14 -12.68
CA THR A 171 3.42 16.50 -13.27
C THR A 171 3.83 15.24 -12.50
N GLY A 172 3.75 15.27 -11.16
CA GLY A 172 3.99 14.10 -10.32
C GLY A 172 2.94 13.03 -10.51
N ALA A 173 1.66 13.41 -10.63
CA ALA A 173 0.58 12.47 -10.89
C ALA A 173 0.80 11.69 -12.19
N VAL A 174 1.22 12.37 -13.27
CA VAL A 174 1.56 11.71 -14.55
C VAL A 174 2.71 10.72 -14.38
N VAL A 175 3.78 11.11 -13.67
CA VAL A 175 4.92 10.22 -13.38
C VAL A 175 4.47 8.98 -12.61
N TYR A 176 3.67 9.16 -11.55
CA TYR A 176 3.13 8.08 -10.74
C TYR A 176 2.30 7.11 -11.59
N MET A 177 1.33 7.61 -12.36
CA MET A 177 0.45 6.79 -13.19
C MET A 177 1.23 6.01 -14.26
N ALA A 178 2.24 6.63 -14.86
CA ALA A 178 3.12 5.94 -15.81
C ALA A 178 3.95 4.84 -15.12
N SER A 179 4.59 5.15 -13.99
CA SER A 179 5.37 4.15 -13.25
C SER A 179 4.52 3.00 -12.71
N GLN A 180 3.29 3.27 -12.25
CA GLN A 180 2.35 2.26 -11.79
C GLN A 180 1.94 1.34 -12.94
N THR A 181 1.65 1.88 -14.11
CA THR A 181 1.25 1.08 -15.29
C THR A 181 2.40 0.17 -15.75
N VAL A 182 3.62 0.71 -15.85
CA VAL A 182 4.81 -0.07 -16.23
C VAL A 182 5.16 -1.10 -15.15
N GLY A 183 5.02 -0.74 -13.87
CA GLY A 183 5.20 -1.64 -12.73
C GLY A 183 4.18 -2.77 -12.73
N ALA A 184 2.92 -2.48 -13.04
CA ALA A 184 1.87 -3.48 -13.14
C ALA A 184 2.17 -4.51 -14.24
N LEU A 185 2.59 -4.04 -15.42
CA LEU A 185 3.04 -4.88 -16.53
C LEU A 185 4.24 -5.75 -16.14
N ALA A 186 5.23 -5.16 -15.46
CA ALA A 186 6.42 -5.87 -15.01
C ALA A 186 6.09 -6.93 -13.94
N GLY A 187 5.21 -6.63 -12.99
CA GLY A 187 4.80 -7.56 -11.94
C GLY A 187 4.03 -8.76 -12.49
N TYR A 188 3.12 -8.52 -13.44
CA TYR A 188 2.44 -9.60 -14.16
C TYR A 188 3.44 -10.43 -14.98
N GLY A 189 4.36 -9.78 -15.72
CA GLY A 189 5.39 -10.49 -16.48
C GLY A 189 6.35 -11.31 -15.61
N LEU A 190 6.73 -10.79 -14.45
CA LEU A 190 7.53 -11.51 -13.48
C LEU A 190 6.82 -12.77 -12.99
N LEU A 191 5.51 -12.72 -12.80
CA LEU A 191 4.72 -13.89 -12.46
C LEU A 191 4.81 -14.95 -13.57
N TYR A 192 4.67 -14.57 -14.84
CA TYR A 192 4.86 -15.47 -15.99
C TYR A 192 6.26 -16.08 -16.06
N VAL A 193 7.29 -15.38 -15.58
CA VAL A 193 8.66 -15.93 -15.57
C VAL A 193 8.86 -16.90 -14.40
N VAL A 194 8.27 -16.63 -13.24
CA VAL A 194 8.47 -17.42 -12.02
C VAL A 194 7.63 -18.70 -12.01
N ILE A 195 6.40 -18.67 -12.53
CA ILE A 195 5.52 -19.84 -12.54
C ILE A 195 5.97 -20.81 -13.65
N PRO A 196 6.16 -22.11 -13.37
CA PRO A 196 6.53 -23.09 -14.39
C PRO A 196 5.51 -23.19 -15.55
N PRO A 197 5.95 -23.42 -16.81
CA PRO A 197 5.05 -23.46 -17.97
C PRO A 197 3.93 -24.51 -17.89
N ASP A 198 4.17 -25.65 -17.26
CA ASP A 198 3.18 -26.71 -17.04
C ASP A 198 2.06 -26.25 -16.09
N VAL A 199 2.42 -25.52 -15.02
CA VAL A 199 1.46 -24.92 -14.10
C VAL A 199 0.65 -23.83 -14.80
N GLN A 200 1.30 -23.00 -15.62
CA GLN A 200 0.61 -21.97 -16.41
C GLN A 200 -0.43 -22.59 -17.35
N ALA A 201 -0.05 -23.63 -18.09
CA ALA A 201 -0.93 -24.31 -19.02
C ALA A 201 -2.13 -24.95 -18.29
N ALA A 202 -1.89 -25.57 -17.13
CA ALA A 202 -2.95 -26.17 -16.33
C ALA A 202 -3.95 -25.12 -15.81
N VAL A 203 -3.45 -24.02 -15.27
CA VAL A 203 -4.30 -22.93 -14.76
C VAL A 203 -5.08 -22.26 -15.90
N ALA A 204 -4.43 -22.00 -17.04
CA ALA A 204 -5.12 -21.43 -18.20
C ALA A 204 -6.20 -22.37 -18.76
N ALA A 205 -5.99 -23.68 -18.75
CA ALA A 205 -7.00 -24.64 -19.19
C ALA A 205 -8.26 -24.63 -18.31
N ASP A 206 -8.08 -24.43 -16.99
CA ASP A 206 -9.18 -24.39 -16.00
C ASP A 206 -9.79 -22.97 -15.85
N ALA A 207 -9.08 -21.93 -16.30
CA ALA A 207 -9.50 -20.55 -16.17
C ALA A 207 -10.67 -20.20 -17.12
N PRO A 208 -11.64 -19.38 -16.68
CA PRO A 208 -12.70 -18.88 -17.56
C PRO A 208 -12.11 -18.20 -18.81
N LYS A 209 -12.48 -18.70 -19.99
CA LYS A 209 -11.98 -18.22 -21.30
C LYS A 209 -10.45 -18.28 -21.47
N GLY A 210 -9.74 -19.04 -20.62
CA GLY A 210 -8.27 -19.08 -20.63
C GLY A 210 -7.58 -17.87 -20.00
N LEU A 211 -8.33 -17.03 -19.28
CA LEU A 211 -7.88 -15.73 -18.82
C LEU A 211 -7.48 -15.80 -17.35
N VAL A 212 -6.20 -15.55 -17.07
CA VAL A 212 -5.66 -15.61 -15.71
C VAL A 212 -5.59 -14.20 -15.14
N CYS A 213 -5.92 -14.04 -13.85
CA CYS A 213 -5.88 -12.76 -13.13
C CYS A 213 -6.49 -11.55 -13.89
N CYS A 214 -7.47 -11.79 -14.76
CA CYS A 214 -8.07 -10.75 -15.58
C CYS A 214 -9.31 -10.18 -14.89
N THR A 215 -9.52 -8.88 -15.02
CA THR A 215 -10.76 -8.24 -14.60
C THR A 215 -11.70 -8.22 -15.79
N ILE A 216 -12.63 -9.17 -15.83
CA ILE A 216 -13.71 -9.20 -16.81
C ILE A 216 -15.00 -9.45 -16.06
N PRO A 217 -16.05 -8.67 -16.34
CA PRO A 217 -17.31 -8.93 -15.68
C PRO A 217 -17.93 -10.22 -16.21
N MET A 218 -18.57 -10.97 -15.31
CA MET A 218 -19.20 -12.23 -15.63
C MET A 218 -20.20 -12.07 -16.79
N ASP A 219 -20.32 -13.10 -17.63
CA ASP A 219 -21.08 -13.03 -18.88
C ASP A 219 -22.58 -12.78 -18.65
N SER A 220 -23.13 -13.25 -17.53
CA SER A 220 -24.55 -13.05 -17.19
C SER A 220 -24.87 -11.68 -16.58
N MET A 221 -23.85 -10.86 -16.29
CA MET A 221 -24.03 -9.56 -15.63
C MET A 221 -24.13 -8.45 -16.66
N ASP A 222 -25.20 -7.66 -16.57
CA ASP A 222 -25.39 -6.47 -17.39
C ASP A 222 -24.24 -5.46 -17.23
N ASN A 223 -23.95 -4.71 -18.29
CA ASN A 223 -22.86 -3.73 -18.31
C ASN A 223 -23.03 -2.64 -17.25
N TRP A 224 -24.24 -2.15 -17.03
CA TRP A 224 -24.49 -1.09 -16.04
C TRP A 224 -24.45 -1.61 -14.62
N SER A 225 -24.86 -2.86 -14.39
CA SER A 225 -24.64 -3.53 -13.11
C SER A 225 -23.15 -3.66 -12.80
N ALA A 226 -22.33 -4.02 -13.80
CA ALA A 226 -20.89 -4.10 -13.63
C ALA A 226 -20.25 -2.72 -13.37
N VAL A 227 -20.70 -1.67 -14.07
CA VAL A 227 -20.27 -0.28 -13.80
C VAL A 227 -20.63 0.12 -12.37
N LEU A 228 -21.83 -0.23 -11.89
CA LEU A 228 -22.28 0.05 -10.53
C LEU A 228 -21.45 -0.71 -9.49
N ALA A 229 -21.13 -1.99 -9.74
CA ALA A 229 -20.30 -2.78 -8.85
C ALA A 229 -18.90 -2.16 -8.68
N GLU A 230 -18.22 -1.87 -9.79
CA GLU A 230 -16.92 -1.19 -9.81
C GLU A 230 -17.00 0.21 -9.18
N PHE A 231 -18.09 0.94 -9.41
CA PHE A 231 -18.34 2.22 -8.76
C PHE A 231 -18.36 2.08 -7.23
N ILE A 232 -19.08 1.09 -6.71
CA ILE A 232 -19.24 0.87 -5.26
C ILE A 232 -17.90 0.48 -4.63
N VAL A 233 -17.23 -0.56 -5.15
CA VAL A 233 -15.98 -1.05 -4.51
C VAL A 233 -14.85 -0.03 -4.61
N THR A 234 -14.76 0.71 -5.72
CA THR A 234 -13.77 1.77 -5.86
C THR A 234 -14.09 2.96 -4.95
N SER A 235 -15.37 3.30 -4.75
CA SER A 235 -15.75 4.34 -3.78
C SER A 235 -15.37 3.97 -2.35
N ILE A 236 -15.50 2.69 -1.97
CA ILE A 236 -15.06 2.19 -0.66
C ILE A 236 -13.54 2.31 -0.51
N LEU A 237 -12.77 1.89 -1.52
CA LEU A 237 -11.31 2.03 -1.52
C LEU A 237 -10.87 3.50 -1.40
N LEU A 238 -11.38 4.38 -2.26
CA LEU A 238 -11.03 5.81 -2.23
C LEU A 238 -11.51 6.51 -0.96
N GLY A 239 -12.67 6.10 -0.42
CA GLY A 239 -13.17 6.57 0.87
C GLY A 239 -12.23 6.22 2.02
N ASN A 240 -11.65 5.01 2.04
CA ASN A 240 -10.64 4.61 3.01
C ASN A 240 -9.35 5.45 2.89
N VAL A 241 -8.89 5.68 1.66
CA VAL A 241 -7.73 6.55 1.42
C VAL A 241 -7.99 7.97 1.92
N CYS A 242 -9.14 8.56 1.59
CA CYS A 242 -9.55 9.87 2.08
C CYS A 242 -9.61 9.92 3.62
N ALA A 243 -10.15 8.89 4.27
CA ALA A 243 -10.21 8.82 5.73
C ALA A 243 -8.82 8.82 6.37
N GLY A 244 -7.87 8.08 5.77
CA GLY A 244 -6.46 8.06 6.17
C GLY A 244 -5.77 9.41 5.95
N MET A 245 -6.02 10.08 4.83
CA MET A 245 -5.54 11.45 4.56
C MET A 245 -6.17 12.48 5.50
N ALA A 246 -7.41 12.25 5.95
CA ALA A 246 -8.12 13.15 6.84
C ALA A 246 -7.66 13.07 8.29
N ASN A 247 -7.30 11.87 8.74
CA ASN A 247 -6.82 11.60 10.09
C ASN A 247 -5.48 10.88 10.00
N PRO A 248 -4.40 11.58 9.60
CA PRO A 248 -3.09 10.97 9.43
C PRO A 248 -2.65 10.33 10.75
N PRO A 249 -2.49 9.00 10.81
CA PRO A 249 -2.16 8.33 12.06
C PRO A 249 -0.69 8.54 12.43
N LYS A 250 -0.39 8.32 13.71
CA LYS A 250 0.96 8.51 14.28
C LYS A 250 2.00 7.51 13.75
N ASN A 251 1.58 6.44 13.08
CA ASN A 251 2.46 5.46 12.45
C ASN A 251 1.96 5.07 11.05
N THR A 252 2.87 4.60 10.20
CA THR A 252 2.58 4.21 8.80
C THR A 252 1.98 2.81 8.67
N THR A 253 2.12 1.96 9.69
CA THR A 253 1.64 0.57 9.67
C THR A 253 0.11 0.49 9.77
N THR A 254 -0.54 1.39 10.51
CA THR A 254 -2.00 1.37 10.66
C THR A 254 -2.74 1.61 9.33
N PRO A 255 -2.44 2.66 8.52
CA PRO A 255 -3.04 2.83 7.19
C PRO A 255 -2.76 1.67 6.24
N ALA A 256 -1.55 1.13 6.28
CA ALA A 256 -1.16 0.00 5.45
C ALA A 256 -2.03 -1.22 5.77
N PHE A 257 -2.18 -1.55 7.07
CA PHE A 257 -2.99 -2.67 7.52
C PHE A 257 -4.47 -2.49 7.16
N GLN A 258 -5.02 -1.30 7.43
CA GLN A 258 -6.41 -0.96 7.09
C GLN A 258 -6.67 -1.12 5.59
N SER A 259 -5.79 -0.58 4.75
CA SER A 259 -5.93 -0.66 3.30
C SER A 259 -5.79 -2.10 2.79
N GLY A 260 -4.86 -2.89 3.34
CA GLY A 260 -4.69 -4.28 2.97
C GLY A 260 -5.89 -5.17 3.32
N ILE A 261 -6.40 -5.04 4.55
CA ILE A 261 -7.61 -5.78 4.98
C ILE A 261 -8.84 -5.34 4.18
N LEU A 262 -8.99 -4.05 3.93
CA LEU A 262 -10.08 -3.53 3.11
C LEU A 262 -10.05 -4.10 1.70
N VAL A 263 -8.89 -4.10 1.03
CA VAL A 263 -8.72 -4.68 -0.30
C VAL A 263 -9.00 -6.18 -0.30
N ALA A 264 -8.51 -6.93 0.70
CA ALA A 264 -8.84 -8.35 0.82
C ALA A 264 -10.35 -8.58 0.96
N GLY A 265 -11.03 -7.79 1.79
CA GLY A 265 -12.46 -7.92 2.03
C GLY A 265 -13.31 -7.63 0.79
N ILE A 266 -13.07 -6.48 0.14
CA ILE A 266 -13.84 -6.10 -1.05
C ILE A 266 -13.56 -7.02 -2.24
N CYS A 267 -12.32 -7.49 -2.43
CA CYS A 267 -12.02 -8.50 -3.45
C CYS A 267 -12.75 -9.82 -3.16
N THR A 268 -12.81 -10.26 -1.91
CA THR A 268 -13.47 -11.53 -1.56
C THR A 268 -14.94 -11.51 -1.95
N ILE A 269 -15.60 -10.35 -1.79
CA ILE A 269 -17.02 -10.18 -2.08
C ILE A 269 -17.27 -9.98 -3.58
N GLU A 270 -16.44 -9.18 -4.24
CA GLU A 270 -16.77 -8.64 -5.56
C GLU A 270 -16.02 -9.31 -6.72
N ALA A 271 -14.83 -9.88 -6.49
CA ALA A 271 -13.96 -10.34 -7.57
C ALA A 271 -14.56 -11.47 -8.44
N ILE A 272 -15.53 -12.24 -7.94
CA ILE A 272 -16.26 -13.23 -8.74
C ILE A 272 -17.19 -12.60 -9.79
N TYR A 273 -17.60 -11.35 -9.60
CA TYR A 273 -18.55 -10.64 -10.48
C TYR A 273 -17.81 -9.82 -11.53
N THR A 274 -16.87 -8.96 -11.14
CA THR A 274 -16.12 -8.10 -12.07
C THR A 274 -14.60 -8.19 -11.95
N GLY A 275 -14.09 -9.00 -11.03
CA GLY A 275 -12.66 -9.12 -10.77
C GLY A 275 -12.09 -8.07 -9.81
N ALA A 276 -12.95 -7.22 -9.22
CA ALA A 276 -12.60 -6.17 -8.26
C ALA A 276 -11.40 -5.35 -8.72
N SER A 277 -11.53 -4.67 -9.86
CA SER A 277 -10.44 -3.91 -10.48
C SER A 277 -9.92 -2.85 -9.53
N MET A 278 -10.76 -1.85 -9.25
CA MET A 278 -10.45 -0.67 -8.45
C MET A 278 -9.18 0.10 -8.84
N ASN A 279 -8.52 -0.29 -9.94
CA ASN A 279 -7.18 0.13 -10.32
C ASN A 279 -6.97 -0.07 -11.84
N PRO A 280 -6.90 1.01 -12.63
CA PRO A 280 -6.71 0.96 -14.07
C PRO A 280 -5.38 0.36 -14.47
N ALA A 281 -4.30 0.58 -13.72
CA ALA A 281 -3.00 -0.03 -14.03
C ALA A 281 -3.07 -1.56 -13.88
N ARG A 282 -3.78 -2.05 -12.87
CA ARG A 282 -4.06 -3.49 -12.69
C ARG A 282 -4.85 -4.05 -13.86
N SER A 283 -6.01 -3.47 -14.16
CA SER A 283 -6.86 -3.99 -15.24
C SER A 283 -6.19 -3.89 -16.60
N LEU A 284 -5.51 -2.79 -16.89
CA LEU A 284 -4.83 -2.57 -18.16
C LEU A 284 -3.69 -3.57 -18.36
N SER A 285 -2.87 -3.80 -17.32
CA SER A 285 -1.77 -4.78 -17.43
C SER A 285 -2.28 -6.20 -17.65
N ALA A 286 -3.32 -6.61 -16.91
CA ALA A 286 -3.94 -7.92 -17.10
C ALA A 286 -4.58 -8.06 -18.50
N ALA A 287 -5.25 -7.01 -19.00
CA ALA A 287 -5.83 -6.98 -20.33
C ALA A 287 -4.76 -7.14 -21.44
N ILE A 288 -3.63 -6.44 -21.30
CA ILE A 288 -2.50 -6.53 -22.23
C ILE A 288 -1.90 -7.94 -22.24
N TRP A 289 -1.63 -8.52 -21.06
CA TRP A 289 -1.05 -9.86 -20.95
C TRP A 289 -1.97 -10.96 -21.46
N ASN A 290 -3.27 -10.83 -21.24
CA ASN A 290 -4.26 -11.80 -21.73
C ASN A 290 -4.75 -11.50 -23.17
N GLY A 291 -4.34 -10.39 -23.77
CA GLY A 291 -4.72 -10.01 -25.13
C GLY A 291 -6.22 -9.70 -25.31
N THR A 292 -6.92 -9.31 -24.25
CA THR A 292 -8.37 -9.03 -24.30
C THR A 292 -8.72 -7.75 -23.57
N PHE A 293 -9.56 -6.93 -24.21
CA PHE A 293 -10.12 -5.70 -23.65
C PHE A 293 -11.64 -5.80 -23.54
N ASP A 294 -12.17 -7.02 -23.45
CA ASP A 294 -13.60 -7.28 -23.35
C ASP A 294 -14.21 -6.48 -22.19
N ARG A 295 -15.19 -5.63 -22.52
CA ARG A 295 -15.87 -4.72 -21.58
C ARG A 295 -14.93 -3.86 -20.71
N PHE A 296 -13.70 -3.62 -21.14
CA PHE A 296 -12.70 -2.85 -20.37
C PHE A 296 -13.18 -1.45 -19.97
N TRP A 297 -14.03 -0.84 -20.81
CA TRP A 297 -14.61 0.47 -20.56
C TRP A 297 -15.44 0.55 -19.26
N VAL A 298 -15.99 -0.58 -18.78
CA VAL A 298 -16.75 -0.65 -17.52
C VAL A 298 -15.90 -0.16 -16.35
N TYR A 299 -14.65 -0.58 -16.30
CA TYR A 299 -13.69 -0.18 -15.26
C TYR A 299 -13.37 1.31 -15.34
N LEU A 300 -13.15 1.83 -16.55
CA LEU A 300 -12.87 3.25 -16.76
C LEU A 300 -14.03 4.13 -16.28
N VAL A 301 -15.26 3.76 -16.64
CA VAL A 301 -16.46 4.53 -16.28
C VAL A 301 -16.77 4.40 -14.79
N GLY A 302 -16.86 3.17 -14.26
CA GLY A 302 -17.20 2.94 -12.86
C GLY A 302 -16.23 3.64 -11.91
N GLN A 303 -14.93 3.53 -12.17
CA GLN A 303 -13.89 4.11 -11.31
C GLN A 303 -13.79 5.63 -11.42
N ALA A 304 -14.01 6.20 -12.61
CA ALA A 304 -14.07 7.65 -12.79
C ALA A 304 -15.27 8.27 -12.07
N LEU A 305 -16.42 7.59 -12.09
CA LEU A 305 -17.60 8.00 -11.32
C LEU A 305 -17.31 7.94 -9.81
N SER A 306 -16.61 6.90 -9.32
CA SER A 306 -16.22 6.80 -7.91
C SER A 306 -15.31 7.94 -7.48
N LEU A 307 -14.31 8.28 -8.29
CA LEU A 307 -13.40 9.39 -8.00
C LEU A 307 -14.16 10.70 -7.84
N THR A 308 -15.02 11.01 -8.80
CA THR A 308 -15.83 12.23 -8.79
C THR A 308 -16.75 12.26 -7.57
N PHE A 309 -17.40 11.13 -7.27
CA PHE A 309 -18.29 10.98 -6.12
C PHE A 309 -17.55 11.20 -4.80
N VAL A 310 -16.45 10.50 -4.57
CA VAL A 310 -15.68 10.57 -3.31
C VAL A 310 -15.06 11.95 -3.11
N VAL A 311 -14.50 12.57 -4.15
CA VAL A 311 -13.96 13.93 -4.06
C VAL A 311 -15.07 14.91 -3.66
N THR A 312 -16.23 14.84 -4.31
CA THR A 312 -17.38 15.72 -4.01
C THR A 312 -17.89 15.49 -2.59
N LEU A 313 -18.04 14.23 -2.18
CA LEU A 313 -18.49 13.84 -0.84
C LEU A 313 -17.59 14.46 0.23
N TYR A 314 -16.27 14.25 0.13
CA TYR A 314 -15.32 14.78 1.11
C TYR A 314 -15.19 16.31 1.05
N ALA A 315 -15.32 16.94 -0.12
CA ALA A 315 -15.33 18.41 -0.22
C ALA A 315 -16.54 19.03 0.51
N VAL A 316 -17.72 18.42 0.41
CA VAL A 316 -18.96 18.92 1.04
C VAL A 316 -18.99 18.65 2.54
N PHE A 317 -18.54 17.48 2.99
CA PHE A 317 -18.67 17.07 4.39
C PHE A 317 -17.49 17.50 5.28
N ARG A 318 -16.29 17.71 4.71
CA ARG A 318 -15.10 18.09 5.49
C ARG A 318 -15.01 19.61 5.76
N THR A 319 -15.68 20.44 4.97
CA THR A 319 -15.74 21.90 5.13
C THR A 319 -16.64 22.37 6.28
N ARG A 320 -17.27 21.46 7.03
CA ARG A 320 -18.19 21.77 8.15
C ARG A 320 -17.57 21.59 9.54
N LYS A 321 -16.30 21.96 9.73
CA LYS A 321 -15.68 22.06 11.06
C LYS A 321 -15.09 23.43 11.29
#